data_AF-A0A6G3LMA1-F1
#
_entry.id   AF-A0A6G3LMA1-F1
#
_cell.length_a   1.000
_cell.length_b   1.000
_cell.length_c   1.000
_cell.angle_alpha   90.00
_cell.angle_beta   90.00
_cell.angle_gamma   90.00
#
_symmetry.space_group_name_H-M   'P 1'
#
loop_
_entity.id
_entity.type
_entity.pdbx_description
1 polymer ?
#
loop_
_entity_poly.entity_id
_entity_poly.type
_entity_poly.pdbx_seq_one_letter_code
_entity_poly.pdbx_strand_id
1 'polypeptide(L)'
;EAIGDLETRTLLALENDKKALMRYAWMRSLPDENKFYFYAGPGKPLGKQAWNMFSFIEALREVPPETIVHHQSLQDFANWIEYVVGDVELARKIREINVASPEEIRRQLLSVLENRRAELFG
;
A
#
# COMPACT_ATOMS: atom_id res chain seq x y z
N GLU A 1 7.19 -11.70 -22.24
CA GLU A 1 7.67 -12.83 -21.43
C GLU A 1 6.47 -13.62 -20.89
N ALA A 2 6.58 -14.92 -20.62
CA ALA A 2 5.44 -15.76 -20.25
C ALA A 2 4.71 -15.32 -18.96
N ILE A 3 5.42 -14.63 -18.05
CA ILE A 3 4.87 -14.07 -16.81
C ILE A 3 3.85 -12.96 -17.11
N GLY A 4 4.17 -12.05 -18.03
CA GLY A 4 3.26 -10.97 -18.42
C GLY A 4 2.00 -11.47 -19.14
N ASP A 5 2.07 -12.57 -19.88
CA ASP A 5 0.89 -13.19 -20.51
C ASP A 5 -0.07 -13.78 -19.46
N LEU A 6 0.48 -14.47 -18.46
CA LEU A 6 -0.33 -15.07 -17.39
C LEU A 6 -1.01 -14.01 -16.52
N GLU A 7 -0.30 -12.93 -16.16
CA GLU A 7 -0.88 -11.81 -15.41
C GLU A 7 -2.00 -11.15 -16.22
N THR A 8 -1.77 -10.89 -17.51
CA THR A 8 -2.78 -10.31 -18.41
C THR A 8 -4.04 -11.18 -18.47
N ARG A 9 -3.87 -12.49 -18.64
CA ARG A 9 -4.99 -13.44 -18.70
C ARG A 9 -5.74 -13.55 -17.37
N THR A 10 -5.02 -13.46 -16.26
CA THR A 10 -5.61 -13.43 -14.91
C THR A 10 -6.45 -12.17 -14.75
N LEU A 11 -5.94 -11.00 -15.14
CA LEU A 11 -6.68 -9.74 -15.07
C LEU A 11 -7.94 -9.76 -15.94
N LEU A 12 -7.85 -10.24 -17.18
CA LEU A 12 -9.00 -10.40 -18.07
C LEU A 12 -10.06 -11.35 -17.49
N ALA A 13 -9.64 -12.49 -16.94
CA ALA A 13 -10.56 -13.45 -16.33
C ALA A 13 -11.30 -12.87 -15.11
N LEU A 14 -10.70 -11.89 -14.44
CA LEU A 14 -11.26 -11.24 -13.25
C LEU A 14 -11.98 -9.93 -13.57
N GLU A 15 -11.97 -9.43 -14.81
CA GLU A 15 -12.46 -8.08 -15.16
C GLU A 15 -13.90 -7.79 -14.71
N ASN A 16 -14.73 -8.83 -14.69
CA ASN A 16 -16.13 -8.77 -14.30
C ASN A 16 -16.36 -8.93 -12.77
N ASP A 17 -15.31 -9.26 -12.01
CA ASP A 17 -15.30 -9.32 -10.54
C ASP A 17 -14.27 -8.32 -9.98
N LYS A 18 -14.74 -7.09 -9.77
CA LYS A 18 -13.95 -6.01 -9.19
C LYS A 18 -13.34 -6.37 -7.83
N LYS A 19 -14.01 -7.20 -7.02
CA LYS A 19 -13.51 -7.61 -5.71
C LYS A 19 -12.35 -8.59 -5.88
N ALA A 20 -12.47 -9.57 -6.78
CA ALA A 20 -11.40 -10.50 -7.09
C ALA A 20 -10.18 -9.81 -7.73
N LEU A 21 -10.39 -8.86 -8.64
CA LEU A 21 -9.32 -8.00 -9.16
C LEU A 21 -8.58 -7.27 -8.05
N MET A 22 -9.31 -6.65 -7.12
CA MET A 22 -8.70 -5.90 -6.03
C MET A 22 -7.93 -6.81 -5.07
N ARG A 23 -8.47 -8.00 -4.77
CA ARG A 23 -7.75 -9.03 -3.99
C ARG A 23 -6.43 -9.42 -4.66
N TYR A 24 -6.45 -9.66 -5.97
CA TYR A 24 -5.24 -9.96 -6.74
C TYR A 24 -4.24 -8.80 -6.67
N ALA A 25 -4.70 -7.56 -6.88
CA ALA A 25 -3.86 -6.37 -6.79
C ALA A 25 -3.20 -6.18 -5.42
N TRP A 26 -3.89 -6.54 -4.34
CA TRP A 26 -3.36 -6.51 -2.98
C TRP A 26 -2.31 -7.58 -2.69
N MET A 27 -2.45 -8.77 -3.30
CA MET A 27 -1.61 -9.94 -3.03
C MET A 27 -0.39 -10.05 -3.94
N ARG A 28 -0.50 -9.62 -5.20
CA ARG A 28 0.56 -9.79 -6.21
C ARG A 28 1.87 -9.21 -5.70
N SER A 29 2.97 -9.91 -5.98
CA SER A 29 4.29 -9.34 -5.73
C SER A 29 4.58 -8.29 -6.78
N LEU A 30 5.00 -7.11 -6.36
CA LEU A 30 5.40 -6.02 -7.24
C LEU A 30 6.86 -6.19 -7.67
N PRO A 31 7.21 -5.83 -8.92
CA PRO A 31 8.59 -5.77 -9.36
C PRO A 31 9.35 -4.64 -8.63
N ASP A 32 10.68 -4.69 -8.64
CA ASP A 32 11.52 -3.82 -7.82
C ASP A 32 11.25 -2.32 -8.04
N GLU A 33 10.99 -1.90 -9.28
CA GLU A 33 10.66 -0.52 -9.64
C GLU A 33 9.35 -0.01 -9.03
N ASN A 34 8.46 -0.92 -8.63
CA ASN A 34 7.12 -0.61 -8.12
C ASN A 34 6.97 -0.89 -6.62
N LYS A 35 8.00 -1.42 -5.94
CA LYS A 35 7.96 -1.60 -4.48
C LYS A 35 7.91 -0.25 -3.77
N PHE A 36 7.28 -0.22 -2.60
CA PHE A 36 7.39 0.94 -1.73
C PHE A 36 8.70 0.85 -0.95
N TYR A 37 9.56 1.86 -1.06
CA TYR A 37 10.81 1.95 -0.30
C TYR A 37 10.65 2.93 0.85
N PHE A 38 10.96 2.50 2.07
CA PHE A 38 10.80 3.32 3.26
C PHE A 38 12.04 4.18 3.55
N TYR A 39 11.79 5.45 3.88
CA TYR A 39 12.78 6.45 4.22
C TYR A 39 12.42 7.10 5.56
N ALA A 40 13.40 7.29 6.43
CA ALA A 40 13.22 8.07 7.66
C ALA A 40 13.16 9.58 7.41
N GLY A 41 13.42 10.01 6.18
CA GLY A 41 13.49 11.41 5.74
C GLY A 41 14.23 11.53 4.40
N PRO A 42 14.38 12.77 3.89
CA PRO A 42 15.06 13.01 2.61
C PRO A 42 16.47 12.39 2.58
N GLY A 43 16.71 11.49 1.63
CA GLY A 43 18.00 10.82 1.44
C GLY A 43 18.38 9.81 2.54
N LYS A 44 17.43 9.36 3.37
CA LYS A 44 17.68 8.42 4.49
C LYS A 44 16.94 7.09 4.30
N PRO A 45 17.37 6.21 3.37
CA PRO A 45 16.71 4.92 3.16
C PRO A 45 16.88 4.01 4.39
N LEU A 46 15.84 3.25 4.72
CA LEU A 46 15.87 2.27 5.82
C LEU A 46 16.32 0.86 5.38
N GLY A 47 16.44 0.63 4.07
CA GLY A 47 16.62 -0.73 3.53
C GLY A 47 15.38 -1.63 3.67
N LYS A 48 14.25 -1.06 4.12
CA LYS A 48 12.96 -1.75 4.21
C LYS A 48 12.11 -1.40 2.99
N GLN A 49 11.40 -2.41 2.48
CA GLN A 49 10.52 -2.27 1.32
C GLN A 49 9.22 -3.06 1.51
N ALA A 50 8.16 -2.62 0.85
CA ALA A 50 6.93 -3.38 0.70
C ALA A 50 6.74 -3.79 -0.77
N TRP A 51 6.56 -5.08 -0.99
CA TRP A 51 6.34 -5.66 -2.31
C TRP A 51 4.87 -5.98 -2.60
N ASN A 52 3.99 -5.75 -1.63
CA ASN A 52 2.52 -5.85 -1.75
C ASN A 52 1.85 -5.18 -0.54
N MET A 53 0.52 -5.18 -0.47
CA MET A 53 -0.21 -4.52 0.62
C MET A 53 0.00 -5.18 1.99
N PHE A 54 0.24 -6.49 2.04
CA PHE A 54 0.49 -7.20 3.31
C PHE A 54 1.84 -6.83 3.90
N SER A 55 2.91 -6.88 3.10
CA SER A 55 4.24 -6.43 3.53
C SER A 55 4.27 -4.94 3.89
N PHE A 56 3.43 -4.12 3.25
CA PHE A 56 3.25 -2.71 3.61
C PHE A 56 2.63 -2.53 5.00
N ILE A 57 1.56 -3.27 5.32
CA ILE A 57 0.92 -3.24 6.64
C ILE A 57 1.90 -3.69 7.73
N GLU A 58 2.63 -4.79 7.51
CA GLU A 58 3.66 -5.25 8.47
C GLU A 58 4.76 -4.20 8.64
N ALA A 59 5.20 -3.58 7.54
CA ALA A 59 6.22 -2.54 7.61
C ALA A 59 5.78 -1.34 8.47
N LEU A 60 4.55 -0.86 8.32
CA LEU A 60 4.01 0.27 9.09
C LEU A 60 4.01 0.04 10.61
N ARG A 61 3.90 -1.21 11.07
CA ARG A 61 3.95 -1.56 12.50
C ARG A 61 5.33 -1.37 13.13
N GLU A 62 6.38 -1.53 12.32
CA GLU A 62 7.75 -1.63 12.81
C GLU A 62 8.62 -0.42 12.46
N VAL A 63 8.29 0.31 11.38
CA VAL A 63 9.12 1.46 10.96
C VAL A 63 9.10 2.58 12.02
N PRO A 64 10.20 3.33 12.16
CA PRO A 64 10.28 4.45 13.10
C PRO A 64 9.18 5.51 12.89
N PRO A 65 8.72 6.20 13.95
CA PRO A 65 7.71 7.25 13.86
C PRO A 65 8.00 8.33 12.81
N GLU A 66 9.26 8.74 12.65
CA GLU A 66 9.70 9.73 11.67
C GLU A 66 9.47 9.28 10.22
N THR A 67 9.52 7.96 9.96
CA THR A 67 9.21 7.38 8.64
C THR A 67 7.74 7.55 8.30
N ILE A 68 6.86 7.33 9.30
CA ILE A 68 5.41 7.50 9.14
C ILE A 68 5.09 8.96 8.82
N VAL A 69 5.64 9.89 9.59
CA VAL A 69 5.41 11.33 9.38
C VAL A 69 5.95 11.78 8.03
N HIS A 70 7.16 11.36 7.66
CA HIS A 70 7.78 11.75 6.41
C HIS A 70 6.90 11.39 5.21
N HIS A 71 6.57 10.11 5.06
CA HIS A 71 5.80 9.64 3.93
C HIS A 71 4.33 10.09 3.96
N GLN A 72 3.70 10.18 5.15
CA GLN A 72 2.34 10.70 5.25
C GLN A 72 2.27 12.18 4.87
N SER A 73 3.24 13.00 5.30
CA SER A 73 3.26 14.44 4.97
C SER A 73 3.40 14.71 3.48
N LEU A 74 4.09 13.82 2.75
CA LEU A 74 4.27 13.86 1.29
C LEU A 74 3.19 13.11 0.52
N GLN A 75 2.25 12.46 1.23
CA GLN A 75 1.20 11.61 0.64
C GLN A 75 1.74 10.41 -0.15
N ASP A 76 2.98 9.98 0.12
CA ASP A 76 3.64 8.88 -0.59
C ASP A 76 2.85 7.57 -0.46
N PHE A 77 2.33 7.30 0.74
CA PHE A 77 1.50 6.11 0.99
C PHE A 77 0.24 6.10 0.11
N ALA A 78 -0.50 7.20 0.10
CA ALA A 78 -1.71 7.31 -0.72
C ALA A 78 -1.39 7.23 -2.21
N ASN A 79 -0.33 7.92 -2.67
CA ASN A 79 0.09 7.91 -4.06
C ASN A 79 0.50 6.50 -4.53
N TRP A 80 1.26 5.76 -3.73
CA TRP A 80 1.64 4.39 -4.07
C TRP A 80 0.43 3.46 -4.12
N ILE A 81 -0.47 3.55 -3.15
CA ILE A 81 -1.70 2.74 -3.12
C ILE A 81 -2.61 3.06 -4.32
N GLU A 82 -2.73 4.33 -4.70
CA GLU A 82 -3.55 4.76 -5.83
C GLU A 82 -2.96 4.32 -7.17
N TYR A 83 -1.69 4.64 -7.43
CA TYR A 83 -1.11 4.54 -8.77
C TYR A 83 -0.38 3.22 -9.03
N VAL A 84 0.10 2.54 -7.99
CA VAL A 84 0.83 1.26 -8.15
C VAL A 84 -0.05 0.07 -7.79
N VAL A 85 -0.79 0.15 -6.69
CA VAL A 85 -1.69 -0.93 -6.26
C VAL A 85 -3.02 -0.84 -7.00
N GLY A 86 -3.58 0.37 -7.12
CA GLY A 86 -4.84 0.63 -7.81
C GLY A 86 -6.06 0.79 -6.88
N ASP A 87 -5.88 0.84 -5.56
CA ASP A 87 -6.97 0.97 -4.59
C ASP A 87 -7.30 2.44 -4.29
N VAL A 88 -7.93 3.10 -5.27
CA VAL A 88 -8.27 4.52 -5.23
C VAL A 88 -9.15 4.87 -4.01
N GLU A 89 -10.06 3.97 -3.62
CA GLU A 89 -10.94 4.18 -2.47
C GLU A 89 -10.14 4.23 -1.16
N LEU A 90 -9.21 3.28 -0.99
CA LEU A 90 -8.31 3.25 0.16
C LEU A 90 -7.39 4.48 0.18
N ALA A 91 -6.81 4.83 -0.97
CA ALA A 91 -5.94 5.99 -1.08
C ALA A 91 -6.64 7.27 -0.61
N ARG A 92 -7.88 7.52 -1.05
CA ARG A 92 -8.69 8.66 -0.58
C ARG A 92 -8.84 8.69 0.94
N LYS A 93 -9.18 7.56 1.57
CA LYS A 93 -9.31 7.45 3.03
C LYS A 93 -7.98 7.78 3.74
N ILE A 94 -6.85 7.35 3.17
CA ILE A 94 -5.51 7.64 3.72
C ILE A 94 -5.13 9.12 3.59
N ARG A 95 -5.53 9.80 2.49
CA ARG A 95 -5.29 11.25 2.32
C ARG A 95 -5.98 12.11 3.38
N GLU A 96 -7.10 11.63 3.91
CA GLU A 96 -7.88 12.32 4.95
C GLU A 96 -7.26 12.21 6.36
N ILE A 97 -6.23 11.38 6.54
CA ILE A 97 -5.49 11.26 7.80
C ILE A 97 -4.63 12.52 7.98
N ASN A 98 -5.11 13.41 8.85
CA ASN A 98 -4.50 14.70 9.13
C ASN A 98 -3.35 14.61 10.15
N VAL A 99 -2.60 15.71 10.25
CA VAL A 99 -1.42 15.85 11.12
C VAL A 99 -1.82 15.72 12.59
N ALA A 100 -1.58 14.54 13.14
CA ALA A 100 -1.63 14.21 14.56
C ALA A 100 -0.22 13.79 15.03
N SER A 101 -0.09 13.23 16.24
CA SER A 101 1.17 12.61 16.64
C SER A 101 1.52 11.43 15.71
N PRO A 102 2.81 11.10 15.55
CA PRO A 102 3.23 9.98 14.70
C PRO A 102 2.51 8.65 15.02
N GLU A 103 2.29 8.37 16.30
CA GLU A 103 1.62 7.16 16.76
C GLU A 103 0.12 7.17 16.42
N GLU A 104 -0.52 8.34 16.45
CA GLU A 104 -1.92 8.48 16.04
C GLU A 104 -2.06 8.30 14.53
N ILE A 105 -1.16 8.88 13.73
CA ILE A 105 -1.12 8.64 12.27
C ILE A 105 -0.95 7.14 12.00
N ARG A 106 0.01 6.47 12.67
CA ARG A 106 0.22 5.02 12.52
C ARG A 106 -1.05 4.23 12.86
N ARG A 107 -1.73 4.56 13.97
CA ARG A 107 -2.98 3.89 14.36
C ARG A 107 -4.08 4.07 13.32
N GLN A 108 -4.28 5.29 12.81
CA GLN A 108 -5.29 5.56 11.79
C GLN A 108 -4.98 4.83 10.48
N LEU A 109 -3.72 4.85 10.03
CA LEU A 109 -3.27 4.11 8.85
C LEU A 109 -3.59 2.62 8.99
N LEU A 110 -3.17 1.98 10.09
CA LEU A 110 -3.40 0.56 10.33
C LEU A 110 -4.89 0.24 10.42
N SER A 111 -5.69 1.09 11.06
CA SER A 111 -7.14 0.92 11.14
C SER A 111 -7.80 0.92 9.76
N VAL A 112 -7.51 1.94 8.93
CA VAL A 112 -8.07 2.07 7.58
C VAL A 112 -7.63 0.91 6.68
N LEU A 113 -6.36 0.49 6.79
CA LEU A 113 -5.80 -0.63 6.02
C LEU A 113 -6.42 -1.97 6.42
N GLU A 114 -6.55 -2.25 7.71
CA GLU A 114 -7.14 -3.52 8.18
C GLU A 114 -8.65 -3.59 7.91
N ASN A 115 -9.37 -2.46 7.98
CA ASN A 115 -10.77 -2.42 7.57
C ASN A 115 -10.91 -2.76 6.08
N ARG A 116 -10.08 -2.16 5.22
CA ARG A 116 -10.09 -2.47 3.78
C ARG A 116 -9.69 -3.93 3.52
N ARG A 117 -8.71 -4.46 4.26
CA ARG A 117 -8.35 -5.87 4.21
C ARG A 117 -9.53 -6.77 4.59
N ALA A 118 -10.27 -6.44 5.64
CA ALA A 118 -11.46 -7.21 6.06
C ALA A 118 -12.57 -7.14 5.00
N GLU A 119 -12.83 -5.97 4.40
CA GLU A 119 -13.78 -5.83 3.30
C GLU A 119 -13.43 -6.76 2.11
N LEU A 120 -12.14 -6.85 1.79
CA LEU A 120 -11.66 -7.65 0.67
C LEU A 120 -11.55 -9.13 1.02
N PHE A 121 -10.99 -9.52 2.16
CA PHE A 121 -10.60 -10.91 2.46
C PHE A 121 -11.45 -11.59 3.54
N GLY A 122 -12.34 -10.86 4.20
CA GLY A 122 -13.39 -11.40 5.06
C GLY A 122 -14.60 -11.91 4.28
#